data_AF-A0A4P8S9Q3-F1
#
_entry.id   AF-A0A4P8S9Q3-F1
#
_cell.length_a   1.000
_cell.length_b   1.000
_cell.length_c   1.000
_cell.angle_alpha   90.00
_cell.angle_beta   90.00
_cell.angle_gamma   90.00
#
_symmetry.space_group_name_H-M   'P 1'
#
loop_
_entity.id
_entity.type
_entity.pdbx_description
1 polymer ?
#
loop_
_entity_poly.entity_id
_entity_poly.type
_entity_poly.pdbx_seq_one_letter_code
_entity_poly.pdbx_strand_id
1 'polypeptide(L)' 'MFFLILAVSLITLGLVMYGIGKLTKRGWLKHLAVIPVIAGIVLLLIVVYYLFTLGTLPTSLI' A
#
# COMPACT_ATOMS: atom_id res chain seq x y z
N MET A 1 -0.59 10.98 8.81
CA MET A 1 0.81 10.70 8.42
C MET A 1 1.21 9.23 8.62
N PHE A 2 0.96 8.62 9.78
CA PHE A 2 1.30 7.21 10.05
C PHE A 2 0.79 6.21 9.00
N PHE A 3 -0.48 6.30 8.57
CA PHE A 3 -1.05 5.39 7.56
C PHE A 3 -0.40 5.49 6.17
N LEU A 4 0.07 6.68 5.76
CA LEU A 4 0.81 6.84 4.50
C LEU A 4 2.14 6.11 4.54
N ILE A 5 2.89 6.26 5.65
CA ILE A 5 4.19 5.61 5.84
C ILE A 5 4.01 4.08 5.82
N LEU A 6 2.95 3.59 6.45
CA LEU A 6 2.63 2.16 6.49
C LEU A 6 2.27 1.61 5.10
N ALA A 7 1.49 2.35 4.31
CA ALA A 7 1.16 1.98 2.93
C ALA A 7 2.41 1.93 2.04
N VAL A 8 3.27 2.95 2.09
CA VAL A 8 4.54 2.98 1.34
C VAL A 8 5.47 1.84 1.74
N SER A 9 5.53 1.52 3.04
CA SER A 9 6.35 0.41 3.55
C SER A 9 5.86 -0.94 3.02
N LEU A 10 4.54 -1.17 2.99
CA LEU A 10 3.94 -2.40 2.44
C LEU A 10 4.21 -2.56 0.93
N ILE A 11 4.08 -1.48 0.17
CA ILE A 11 4.38 -1.47 -1.27
C ILE A 11 5.87 -1.77 -1.50
N THR A 12 6.75 -1.15 -0.71
CA THR A 12 8.20 -1.38 -0.78
C THR A 12 8.56 -2.83 -0.45
N LEU A 13 7.97 -3.38 0.61
CA LEU A 13 8.16 -4.78 0.99
C LEU A 13 7.74 -5.73 -0.14
N GLY A 14 6.59 -5.48 -0.76
CA GLY A 14 6.09 -6.25 -1.89
C GLY A 14 7.01 -6.17 -3.12
N LEU A 15 7.51 -4.98 -3.45
CA LEU A 15 8.50 -4.78 -4.51
C LEU A 15 9.81 -5.54 -4.24
N VAL A 16 10.31 -5.48 -3.00
CA VAL A 16 11.53 -6.19 -2.58
C VAL A 16 11.33 -7.70 -2.68
N MET A 17 10.20 -8.24 -2.19
CA MET A 17 9.89 -9.67 -2.31
C MET A 17 9.76 -10.10 -3.78
N TYR A 18 9.16 -9.27 -4.63
CA TYR A 18 9.07 -9.54 -6.07
C TYR A 18 10.46 -9.56 -6.73
N GLY A 19 11.31 -8.60 -6.37
CA GLY A 19 12.71 -8.52 -6.82
C GLY A 19 13.52 -9.75 -6.41
N ILE A 20 13.45 -10.14 -5.14
CA ILE A 20 14.12 -11.34 -4.63
C ILE A 20 13.59 -12.60 -5.32
N GLY A 21 12.27 -12.70 -5.53
CA GLY A 21 11.66 -13.81 -6.25
C GLY A 21 12.08 -13.91 -7.71
N LYS A 22 12.38 -12.76 -8.35
CA LYS A 22 12.97 -12.71 -9.70
C LYS A 22 14.41 -13.21 -9.69
N LEU A 23 15.23 -12.80 -8.71
CA LEU A 23 16.63 -13.18 -8.60
C LEU A 23 16.81 -14.68 -8.28
N THR A 24 16.00 -15.23 -7.38
CA THR A 24 16.10 -16.63 -6.97
C THR A 24 15.42 -17.62 -7.93
N LYS A 25 14.85 -17.15 -9.06
CA LYS A 25 14.02 -17.96 -10.00
C LYS A 25 12.88 -18.74 -9.32
N ARG A 26 12.50 -18.35 -8.10
CA ARG A 26 11.46 -18.99 -7.30
C ARG A 26 10.10 -18.35 -7.63
N GLY A 27 9.35 -18.97 -8.54
CA GLY A 27 8.04 -18.48 -9.01
C GLY A 27 7.00 -18.26 -7.90
N TRP A 28 6.96 -19.15 -6.91
CA TRP A 28 6.20 -19.04 -5.66
C TRP A 28 6.47 -17.75 -4.87
N LEU A 29 7.71 -17.26 -4.81
CA LEU A 29 8.04 -16.03 -4.09
C LEU A 29 7.47 -14.78 -4.79
N LYS A 30 7.38 -14.82 -6.13
CA LYS A 30 6.74 -13.74 -6.91
C LYS A 30 5.24 -13.65 -6.64
N HIS A 31 4.58 -14.79 -6.44
CA HIS A 31 3.16 -14.83 -6.11
C HIS A 31 2.90 -14.33 -4.69
N LEU A 32 3.76 -14.70 -3.74
CA LEU A 32 3.67 -14.19 -2.37
C LEU A 32 3.88 -12.67 -2.30
N ALA A 33 4.69 -12.10 -3.18
CA ALA A 33 4.91 -10.66 -3.26
C ALA A 33 3.66 -9.86 -3.68
N VAL A 34 2.70 -10.49 -4.36
CA VAL A 34 1.46 -9.82 -4.80
C VAL A 34 0.59 -9.40 -3.62
N ILE A 35 0.54 -10.23 -2.57
CA ILE A 35 -0.30 -10.00 -1.38
C ILE A 35 0.02 -8.67 -0.69
N PRO A 36 1.27 -8.38 -0.28
CA PRO A 36 1.61 -7.12 0.36
C PRO A 36 1.49 -5.91 -0.58
N VAL A 37 1.70 -6.08 -1.90
CA VAL A 37 1.49 -5.00 -2.88
C VAL A 37 0.01 -4.61 -2.94
N ILE A 38 -0.90 -5.58 -3.08
CA ILE A 38 -2.34 -5.33 -3.11
C ILE A 38 -2.79 -4.69 -1.79
N ALA A 39 -2.35 -5.23 -0.65
CA ALA A 39 -2.66 -4.66 0.65
C ALA A 39 -2.21 -3.20 0.77
N GLY A 40 -0.99 -2.89 0.31
CA GLY A 40 -0.47 -1.52 0.28
C GLY A 40 -1.30 -0.57 -0.60
N ILE A 41 -1.72 -1.02 -1.79
CA ILE A 41 -2.55 -0.22 -2.71
C ILE A 41 -3.93 0.06 -2.11
N VAL A 42 -4.58 -0.95 -1.53
CA VAL A 42 -5.89 -0.78 -0.88
C VAL A 42 -5.80 0.23 0.26
N LEU A 43 -4.76 0.14 1.08
CA LEU A 43 -4.53 1.06 2.19
C LEU A 43 -4.29 2.50 1.69
N LEU A 44 -3.57 2.65 0.57
CA LEU A 44 -3.33 3.95 -0.06
C LEU A 44 -4.65 4.56 -0.58
N LEU A 45 -5.52 3.77 -1.21
CA LEU A 45 -6.85 4.21 -1.65
C LEU A 45 -7.73 4.68 -0.48
N ILE A 46 -7.74 3.94 0.64
CA ILE A 46 -8.48 4.34 1.84
C ILE A 46 -7.98 5.67 2.39
N VAL A 47 -6.66 5.85 2.44
CA VAL A 47 -6.05 7.10 2.91
C VAL A 47 -6.39 8.28 1.99
N VAL A 48 -6.33 8.08 0.67
CA VAL A 48 -6.70 9.11 -0.31
C VAL A 48 -8.19 9.46 -0.18
N TYR A 49 -9.06 8.46 -0.08
CA TYR A 49 -10.50 8.69 0.13
C TYR A 49 -10.76 9.50 1.40
N TYR A 50 -10.11 9.15 2.51
CA TYR A 50 -10.22 9.85 3.79
C TYR A 50 -9.76 11.30 3.72
N LEU A 51 -8.64 11.57 3.04
CA LEU A 51 -8.14 12.94 2.81
C LEU A 51 -9.11 13.76 1.96
N PHE A 52 -9.73 13.16 0.94
CA PHE A 52 -10.72 13.83 0.09
C PHE A 52 -12.05 14.06 0.81
N THR A 53 -12.53 13.12 1.64
CA THR A 53 -13.76 13.31 2.42
C THR A 53 -13.58 14.37 3.52
N LEU A 54 -12.44 14.38 4.22
CA LEU A 54 -12.13 15.44 5.18
C LEU A 54 -11.94 16.82 4.53
N GLY A 55 -11.40 16.87 3.31
CA GLY A 55 -11.21 18.13 2.58
C GLY A 55 -12.49 18.71 1.97
N THR A 56 -13.58 17.93 1.90
CA THR A 56 -14.87 18.33 1.30
C THR A 56 -15.99 18.55 2.32
N LEU A 57 -15.83 18.07 3.54
CA LEU A 57 -16.74 18.38 4.64
C LEU A 57 -16.51 19.83 5.09
N PRO A 58 -17.54 20.69 5.12
CA PRO A 58 -17.38 22.05 5.63
C PRO A 58 -16.93 21.97 7.09
N THR A 59 -15.85 22.67 7.41
CA THR A 59 -15.25 22.76 8.75
C THR A 59 -16.21 23.30 9.82
N SER A 60 -17.44 23.66 9.45
CA SER A 60 -18.52 24.10 10.34
C SER A 60 -19.25 22.96 11.06
N LEU A 61 -18.94 21.69 10.79
CA LEU A 61 -19.54 20.51 11.43
C LEU A 61 -18.55 19.69 12.27
N ILE A 62 -17.34 20.21 12.49
CA ILE A 62 -16.34 19.66 13.42
C ILE A 62 -16.41 20.41 14.75
#